data_AF-A0A9P6FKD2-F1
#
_entry.id   AF-A0A9P6FKD2-F1
#
_cell.length_a   1.000
_cell.length_b   1.000
_cell.length_c   1.000
_cell.angle_alpha   90.00
_cell.angle_beta   90.00
_cell.angle_gamma   90.00
#
_symmetry.space_group_name_H-M   'P 1'
#
loop_
_entity.id
_entity.type
_entity.pdbx_description
1 polymer ?
#
loop_
_entity_poly.entity_id
_entity_poly.type
_entity_poly.pdbx_seq_one_letter_code
_entity_poly.pdbx_strand_id
1 'polypeptide(L)'
;MPSTPTYVEQPPPPLLRANSIVSLYQSCLTVMERLSGVPDFEAYLDQDLLRSVQAGDPEKNIPNDPVHQLWGLLRLGAPLACIFNGLRPKEPLKVNNADANLSNLNACKASVFHFIVACRQELQFAESDLFTISELYQDNTNGFVK
;
A
#
# COMPACT_ATOMS: atom_id res chain seq x y z
N MET A 1 -46.99 14.81 -51.04
CA MET A 1 -46.45 13.64 -50.33
C MET A 1 -45.01 13.93 -49.96
N PRO A 2 -44.65 14.01 -48.67
CA PRO A 2 -43.26 14.23 -48.27
C PRO A 2 -42.52 12.89 -48.14
N SER A 3 -41.32 12.82 -48.73
CA SER A 3 -40.40 11.68 -48.66
C SER A 3 -39.71 11.65 -47.30
N THR A 4 -39.78 10.52 -46.60
CA THR A 4 -39.04 10.26 -45.35
C THR A 4 -37.56 9.96 -45.66
N PRO A 5 -36.60 10.55 -44.95
CA PRO A 5 -35.19 10.21 -45.10
C PRO A 5 -34.86 8.92 -44.35
N THR A 6 -34.22 7.99 -45.05
CA THR A 6 -33.67 6.75 -44.51
C THR A 6 -32.45 7.06 -43.63
N TYR A 7 -32.55 6.78 -42.33
CA TYR A 7 -31.43 6.92 -41.38
C TYR A 7 -30.50 5.71 -41.51
N VAL A 8 -29.22 5.97 -41.83
CA VAL A 8 -28.18 4.93 -41.88
C VAL A 8 -27.60 4.79 -40.48
N GLU A 9 -27.82 3.64 -39.85
CA GLU A 9 -27.30 3.31 -38.52
C GLU A 9 -25.77 3.12 -38.60
N GLN A 10 -25.00 4.07 -38.04
CA GLN A 10 -23.56 3.90 -37.85
C GLN A 10 -23.31 3.00 -36.63
N PRO A 11 -22.40 2.01 -36.70
CA PRO A 11 -22.08 1.19 -35.55
C PRO A 11 -21.44 2.02 -34.43
N PRO A 12 -21.71 1.69 -33.16
CA PRO A 12 -21.20 2.45 -32.02
C PRO A 12 -19.67 2.44 -31.99
N PRO A 13 -19.04 3.56 -31.60
CA PRO A 13 -17.59 3.61 -31.45
C PRO A 13 -17.11 2.56 -30.44
N PRO A 14 -15.94 1.93 -30.65
CA PRO A 14 -15.39 0.99 -29.71
C PRO A 14 -15.22 1.69 -28.35
N LEU A 15 -15.75 1.08 -27.29
CA LEU A 15 -15.49 1.49 -25.92
C LEU A 15 -13.99 1.36 -25.68
N LEU A 16 -13.27 2.48 -25.82
CA LEU A 16 -11.91 2.62 -25.33
C LEU A 16 -11.96 2.26 -23.84
N ARG A 17 -11.46 1.07 -23.51
CA ARG A 17 -11.21 0.63 -22.15
C ARG A 17 -10.29 1.69 -21.55
N ALA A 18 -10.86 2.59 -20.76
CA ALA A 18 -10.11 3.65 -20.09
C ALA A 18 -9.12 2.97 -19.14
N ASN A 19 -7.89 2.78 -19.60
CA ASN A 19 -6.78 2.43 -18.73
C ASN A 19 -6.54 3.70 -17.89
N SER A 20 -7.21 3.80 -16.74
CA SER A 20 -6.98 4.89 -15.81
C SER A 20 -5.57 4.72 -15.26
N ILE A 21 -4.65 5.56 -15.73
CA ILE A 21 -3.34 5.72 -15.11
C ILE A 21 -3.61 6.46 -13.79
N VAL A 22 -3.97 5.73 -12.75
CA VAL A 22 -4.10 6.28 -11.40
C VAL A 22 -2.70 6.71 -10.97
N SER A 23 -2.52 7.97 -10.55
CA SER A 23 -1.22 8.44 -10.07
C SER A 23 -0.85 7.70 -8.77
N LEU A 24 0.46 7.54 -8.51
CA LEU A 24 0.95 6.88 -7.28
C LEU A 24 0.29 7.46 -6.03
N TYR A 25 0.16 8.79 -5.97
CA TYR A 25 -0.54 9.49 -4.90
C TYR A 25 -1.97 8.99 -4.68
N GLN A 26 -2.77 8.89 -5.75
CA GLN A 26 -4.15 8.40 -5.67
C GLN A 26 -4.22 6.91 -5.33
N SER A 27 -3.24 6.11 -5.78
CA SER A 27 -3.11 4.71 -5.38
C SER A 27 -2.82 4.58 -3.89
N CYS A 28 -1.90 5.39 -3.34
CA CYS A 28 -1.59 5.41 -1.90
C CYS A 28 -2.80 5.82 -1.06
N LEU A 29 -3.57 6.84 -1.50
CA LEU A 29 -4.83 7.21 -0.83
C LEU A 29 -5.84 6.05 -0.81
N THR A 30 -6.01 5.38 -1.94
CA THR A 30 -6.91 4.22 -2.04
C THR A 30 -6.47 3.08 -1.12
N VAL A 31 -5.15 2.85 -1.00
CA VAL A 31 -4.61 1.85 -0.07
C VAL A 31 -4.91 2.25 1.38
N MET A 32 -4.65 3.49 1.79
CA MET A 32 -4.94 3.94 3.15
C MET A 32 -6.42 3.86 3.50
N GLU A 33 -7.31 4.20 2.57
CA GLU A 33 -8.76 4.02 2.74
C GLU A 33 -9.10 2.54 2.96
N ARG A 34 -8.56 1.62 2.16
CA ARG A 34 -8.81 0.18 2.33
C ARG A 34 -8.25 -0.37 3.64
N LEU A 35 -7.11 0.15 4.07
CA LEU A 35 -6.48 -0.24 5.33
C LEU A 35 -7.35 0.14 6.54
N SER A 36 -8.18 1.18 6.45
CA SER A 36 -9.14 1.51 7.51
C SER A 36 -10.19 0.42 7.76
N GLY A 37 -10.43 -0.46 6.77
CA GLY A 37 -11.32 -1.62 6.91
C GLY A 37 -10.64 -2.86 7.50
N VAL A 38 -9.33 -2.82 7.77
CA VAL A 38 -8.60 -3.95 8.35
C VAL A 38 -8.78 -3.94 9.88
N PRO A 39 -9.18 -5.08 10.49
CA PRO A 39 -9.31 -5.17 11.95
C PRO A 39 -8.02 -4.75 12.67
N ASP A 40 -8.17 -4.01 13.76
CA ASP A 40 -7.08 -3.52 14.61
C ASP A 40 -6.07 -2.57 13.91
N PHE A 41 -6.36 -2.13 12.69
CA PHE A 41 -5.45 -1.26 11.92
C PHE A 41 -5.64 0.24 12.21
N GLU A 42 -6.75 0.64 12.82
CA GLU A 42 -7.10 2.06 13.04
C GLU A 42 -6.02 2.85 13.79
N ALA A 43 -5.35 2.21 14.76
CA ALA A 43 -4.26 2.83 15.53
C ALA A 43 -3.05 3.23 14.65
N TYR A 44 -2.88 2.59 13.50
CA TYR A 44 -1.80 2.88 12.55
C TYR A 44 -2.14 4.02 11.59
N LEU A 45 -3.42 4.40 11.48
CA LEU A 45 -3.89 5.52 10.66
C LEU A 45 -4.04 6.82 11.48
N ASP A 46 -3.61 6.81 12.73
CA ASP A 46 -3.56 8.01 13.57
C ASP A 46 -2.65 9.09 12.94
N GLN A 47 -3.14 10.33 12.91
CA GLN A 47 -2.47 11.42 12.21
C GLN A 47 -1.13 11.80 12.86
N ASP A 48 -1.00 11.69 14.18
CA ASP A 48 0.24 11.97 14.88
C ASP A 48 1.28 10.87 14.61
N LEU A 49 0.85 9.60 14.58
CA LEU A 49 1.73 8.51 14.16
C LEU A 49 2.20 8.71 12.71
N LEU A 50 1.29 8.92 11.76
CA LEU A 50 1.61 9.09 10.34
C LEU A 50 2.59 10.26 10.11
N ARG A 51 2.43 11.36 10.85
CA ARG A 51 3.37 12.49 10.83
C ARG A 51 4.73 12.10 11.42
N SER A 52 4.77 11.31 12.49
CA SER A 52 6.02 10.88 13.13
C SER A 52 6.85 9.92 12.30
N VAL A 53 6.21 9.12 11.45
CA VAL A 53 6.88 8.10 10.61
C VAL A 53 7.15 8.57 9.19
N GLN A 54 6.70 9.77 8.81
CA GLN A 54 6.86 10.31 7.46
C GLN A 54 8.35 10.24 7.07
N ALA A 55 8.66 9.32 6.15
CA ALA A 55 10.03 9.08 5.72
C ALA A 55 10.45 10.12 4.68
N GLY A 56 11.76 10.29 4.47
CA GLY A 56 12.30 11.18 3.43
C GLY A 56 12.89 12.48 3.95
N ASP A 57 13.46 13.25 3.03
CA ASP A 57 14.15 14.51 3.29
C ASP A 57 13.15 15.55 3.84
N PRO A 58 13.33 16.07 5.07
CA PRO A 58 12.41 17.03 5.68
C PRO A 58 12.30 18.33 4.88
N GLU A 59 13.29 18.70 4.05
CA GLU A 59 13.21 19.88 3.18
C GLU A 59 12.39 19.63 1.90
N LYS A 60 12.21 18.35 1.52
CA LYS A 60 11.44 17.96 0.32
C LYS A 60 10.09 17.33 0.65
N ASN A 61 9.83 17.09 1.93
CA ASN A 61 8.61 16.48 2.39
C ASN A 61 7.46 17.48 2.29
N ILE A 62 6.52 17.17 1.39
CA ILE A 62 5.23 17.86 1.37
C ILE A 62 4.51 17.44 2.67
N PRO A 63 4.07 18.39 3.51
CA PRO A 63 3.33 18.04 4.72
C PRO A 63 2.08 17.26 4.34
N ASN A 64 1.84 16.14 5.03
CA ASN A 64 0.75 15.20 4.74
C ASN A 64 0.80 14.52 3.37
N ASP A 65 1.99 14.18 2.87
CA ASP A 65 2.09 13.37 1.66
C ASP A 65 1.76 11.89 1.92
N PRO A 66 0.69 11.34 1.30
CA PRO A 66 0.23 9.99 1.51
C PRO A 66 1.25 8.93 1.08
N VAL A 67 2.13 9.25 0.13
CA VAL A 67 3.16 8.31 -0.34
C VAL A 67 4.21 8.12 0.76
N HIS A 68 4.78 9.20 1.27
CA HIS A 68 5.77 9.14 2.34
C HIS A 68 5.19 8.63 3.68
N GLN A 69 3.93 8.95 3.97
CA GLN A 69 3.24 8.44 5.16
C GLN A 69 3.02 6.93 5.08
N LEU A 70 2.45 6.43 3.98
CA LEU A 70 2.26 4.99 3.78
C LEU A 70 3.61 4.27 3.80
N TRP A 71 4.62 4.83 3.15
CA TRP A 71 5.96 4.26 3.14
C TRP A 71 6.58 4.15 4.54
N GLY A 72 6.54 5.24 5.30
CA GLY A 72 6.98 5.28 6.69
C GLY A 72 6.25 4.28 7.57
N LEU A 73 4.94 4.14 7.35
CA LEU A 73 4.10 3.21 8.09
C LEU A 73 4.52 1.75 7.83
N LEU A 74 4.73 1.35 6.58
CA LEU A 74 5.14 -0.01 6.24
C LEU A 74 6.53 -0.34 6.82
N ARG A 75 7.42 0.65 6.97
CA ARG A 75 8.75 0.50 7.61
C ARG A 75 8.71 0.18 9.10
N LEU A 76 7.59 0.38 9.78
CA LEU A 76 7.45 -0.08 11.16
C LEU A 76 7.37 -1.61 11.25
N GLY A 77 6.95 -2.29 10.17
CA GLY A 77 6.78 -3.73 10.13
C GLY A 77 5.55 -4.26 10.90
N ALA A 78 5.23 -3.71 12.08
CA ALA A 78 4.02 -4.07 12.83
C ALA A 78 2.71 -3.87 12.03
N PRO A 79 2.53 -2.79 11.24
CA PRO A 79 1.37 -2.63 10.38
C PRO A 79 1.24 -3.75 9.32
N LEU A 80 2.36 -4.23 8.76
CA LEU A 80 2.34 -5.34 7.81
C LEU A 80 1.86 -6.64 8.45
N ALA A 81 2.28 -6.91 9.69
CA ALA A 81 1.79 -8.04 10.46
C ALA A 81 0.29 -7.92 10.74
N CYS A 82 -0.21 -6.72 11.07
CA CYS A 82 -1.63 -6.46 11.26
C CYS A 82 -2.44 -6.72 9.97
N ILE A 83 -1.96 -6.26 8.82
CA ILE A 83 -2.58 -6.52 7.51
C ILE A 83 -2.68 -8.01 7.23
N PHE A 84 -1.57 -8.74 7.42
CA PHE A 84 -1.54 -10.18 7.22
C PHE A 84 -2.52 -10.91 8.15
N ASN A 85 -2.57 -10.53 9.42
CA ASN A 85 -3.49 -11.11 10.40
C ASN A 85 -4.97 -10.85 10.05
N GLY A 86 -5.27 -9.72 9.40
CA GLY A 86 -6.59 -9.42 8.87
C GLY A 86 -7.09 -10.44 7.83
N LEU A 87 -6.18 -11.16 7.16
CA LEU A 87 -6.51 -12.25 6.24
C LEU A 87 -6.90 -13.55 6.96
N ARG A 88 -6.81 -13.59 8.30
CA ARG A 88 -7.04 -14.77 9.16
C ARG A 88 -6.20 -15.97 8.73
N PRO A 89 -4.85 -15.83 8.73
CA PRO A 89 -3.94 -16.91 8.38
C PRO A 89 -4.04 -18.05 9.40
N LYS A 90 -3.45 -19.21 9.06
CA LYS A 90 -3.35 -20.33 9.99
C LYS A 90 -2.43 -19.99 11.15
N GLU A 91 -1.34 -19.28 10.88
CA GLU A 91 -0.39 -18.80 11.88
C GLU A 91 -0.31 -17.26 11.86
N PRO A 92 -1.04 -16.58 12.76
CA PRO A 92 -0.96 -15.12 12.88
C PRO A 92 0.44 -14.65 13.27
N LEU A 93 0.87 -13.56 12.65
CA LEU A 93 2.11 -12.87 12.98
C LEU A 93 1.97 -12.13 14.31
N LYS A 94 3.06 -12.08 15.08
CA LYS A 94 3.10 -11.33 16.33
C LYS A 94 3.11 -9.82 16.05
N VAL A 95 2.17 -9.10 16.64
CA VAL A 95 2.09 -7.63 16.57
C VAL A 95 2.54 -7.08 17.92
N ASN A 96 3.73 -6.47 17.93
CA ASN A 96 4.24 -5.77 19.11
C ASN A 96 4.03 -4.26 18.94
N ASN A 97 3.00 -3.70 19.58
CA ASN A 97 2.72 -2.27 19.49
C ASN A 97 3.79 -1.39 20.16
N ALA A 98 4.62 -1.95 21.05
CA ALA A 98 5.79 -1.27 21.59
C ALA A 98 6.88 -1.01 20.53
N ASP A 99 6.88 -1.79 19.45
CA ASP A 99 7.81 -1.67 18.32
C ASP A 99 7.24 -0.76 17.20
N ALA A 100 6.08 -0.13 17.40
CA ALA A 100 5.44 0.78 16.44
C ALA A 100 6.13 2.18 16.38
N ASN A 101 7.45 2.21 16.55
CA ASN A 101 8.26 3.39 16.38
C ASN A 101 9.62 3.02 15.77
N LEU A 102 10.18 3.90 14.93
CA LEU A 102 11.46 3.69 14.25
C LEU A 102 12.70 3.70 15.18
N SER A 103 12.50 3.86 16.49
CA SER A 103 13.58 3.80 17.50
C SER A 103 14.30 2.44 17.54
N ASN A 104 13.61 1.34 17.20
CA ASN A 104 14.22 0.00 17.14
C ASN A 104 14.15 -0.57 15.72
N LEU A 105 15.06 -0.09 14.86
CA LEU A 105 15.14 -0.49 13.46
C LEU A 105 15.32 -2.00 13.26
N ASN A 106 16.01 -2.68 14.17
CA ASN A 106 16.23 -4.13 14.09
C ASN A 106 14.91 -4.91 14.30
N ALA A 107 14.09 -4.50 15.28
CA ALA A 107 12.77 -5.07 15.50
C ALA A 107 11.81 -4.79 14.33
N CYS A 108 11.87 -3.58 13.77
CA CYS A 108 11.09 -3.22 12.58
C CYS A 108 11.43 -4.13 11.40
N LYS A 109 12.73 -4.27 11.09
CA LYS A 109 13.22 -5.14 10.00
C LYS A 109 12.89 -6.62 10.24
N ALA A 110 12.95 -7.09 11.48
CA ALA A 110 12.55 -8.45 11.84
C ALA A 110 11.05 -8.68 11.57
N SER A 111 10.20 -7.71 11.92
CA SER A 111 8.77 -7.78 11.65
C SER A 111 8.46 -7.80 10.15
N VAL A 112 9.15 -6.96 9.36
CA VAL A 112 9.07 -6.99 7.88
C VAL A 112 9.52 -8.33 7.33
N PHE A 113 10.62 -8.89 7.84
CA PHE A 113 11.11 -10.21 7.43
C PHE A 113 10.04 -11.30 7.65
N HIS A 114 9.44 -11.34 8.85
CA HIS A 114 8.40 -12.31 9.17
C HIS A 114 7.18 -12.17 8.27
N PHE A 115 6.77 -10.95 7.94
CA PHE A 115 5.71 -10.70 6.96
C PHE A 115 6.04 -11.29 5.59
N ILE A 116 7.24 -11.02 5.05
CA ILE A 116 7.67 -11.55 3.73
C ILE A 116 7.67 -13.09 3.75
N VAL A 117 8.18 -13.72 4.82
CA VAL A 117 8.18 -15.18 4.97
C VAL A 117 6.76 -15.74 5.00
N ALA A 118 5.86 -15.12 5.75
CA ALA A 118 4.47 -15.57 5.86
C ALA A 118 3.71 -15.45 4.53
N CYS A 119 3.92 -14.38 3.77
CA CYS A 119 3.38 -14.25 2.41
C CYS A 119 3.84 -15.37 1.48
N ARG A 120 5.11 -15.80 1.57
CA ARG A 120 5.63 -16.94 0.78
C ARG A 120 5.00 -18.26 1.20
N GLN A 121 4.87 -18.48 2.50
CA GLN A 121 4.47 -19.77 3.05
C GLN A 121 2.95 -20.00 2.99
N GLU A 122 2.14 -18.99 3.35
CA GLU A 122 0.69 -19.13 3.43
C GLU A 122 -0.05 -18.61 2.19
N LEU A 123 0.41 -17.51 1.60
CA LEU A 123 -0.22 -16.92 0.40
C LEU A 123 0.40 -17.42 -0.91
N GLN A 124 1.51 -18.16 -0.83
CA GLN A 124 2.23 -18.73 -1.98
C GLN A 124 2.67 -17.68 -3.01
N PHE A 125 2.98 -16.46 -2.57
CA PHE A 125 3.49 -15.42 -3.46
C PHE A 125 4.88 -15.79 -3.98
N ALA A 126 5.10 -15.53 -5.27
CA ALA A 126 6.42 -15.69 -5.88
C ALA A 126 7.38 -14.62 -5.39
N GLU A 127 8.68 -14.92 -5.38
CA GLU A 127 9.71 -13.97 -4.95
C GLU A 127 9.75 -12.70 -5.81
N SER A 128 9.35 -12.79 -7.08
CA SER A 128 9.24 -11.64 -7.99
C SER A 128 8.19 -10.62 -7.56
N ASP A 129 7.14 -11.09 -6.89
CA ASP A 129 5.94 -10.33 -6.53
C ASP A 129 6.07 -9.71 -5.13
N LEU A 130 7.11 -10.11 -4.40
CA LEU A 130 7.43 -9.59 -3.08
C LEU A 130 8.50 -8.49 -3.19
N PHE A 131 8.45 -7.57 -2.23
CA PHE A 131 9.55 -6.64 -1.99
C PHE A 131 10.53 -7.26 -0.99
N THR A 132 11.77 -6.79 -1.04
CA THR A 132 12.82 -7.11 -0.09
C THR A 132 12.89 -6.07 1.02
N ILE A 133 13.48 -6.45 2.16
CA ILE A 133 13.76 -5.49 3.25
C ILE A 133 14.60 -4.34 2.71
N SER A 134 15.61 -4.62 1.89
CA SER A 134 16.46 -3.57 1.30
C SER A 134 15.64 -2.58 0.47
N GLU A 135 14.73 -3.04 -0.38
CA GLU A 135 13.86 -2.15 -1.19
C GLU A 135 12.96 -1.26 -0.32
N LEU A 136 12.37 -1.79 0.76
CA LEU A 136 11.54 -1.00 1.67
C LEU A 136 12.35 0.07 2.43
N TYR A 137 13.61 -0.19 2.75
CA TYR A 137 14.46 0.72 3.52
C TYR A 137 15.36 1.63 2.66
N GLN A 138 15.28 1.56 1.32
CA GLN A 138 15.95 2.51 0.42
C GLN A 138 15.30 3.90 0.47
N ASP A 139 16.07 4.96 0.21
CA ASP A 139 15.61 6.36 0.24
C ASP A 139 14.71 6.76 -0.96
N ASN A 140 14.18 5.80 -1.71
CA ASN A 140 13.31 6.07 -2.84
C ASN A 140 12.19 5.02 -2.96
N THR A 141 11.02 5.46 -3.41
CA THR A 141 9.80 4.65 -3.58
C THR A 141 9.82 3.79 -4.86
N ASN A 142 10.89 3.86 -5.65
CA ASN A 142 11.06 3.09 -6.89
C ASN A 142 10.89 1.57 -6.72
N GLY A 143 11.16 1.03 -5.53
CA GLY A 143 10.98 -0.40 -5.24
C GLY A 143 9.53 -0.89 -5.17
N PHE A 144 8.54 0.02 -5.08
CA PHE A 144 7.11 -0.32 -4.95
C PHE A 144 6.27 -0.01 -6.18
N VAL A 145 6.84 0.67 -7.17
CA VAL A 145 6.20 0.87 -8.48
C VAL A 145 6.66 -0.25 -9.41
N LYS A 146 5.94 -1.38 -9.35
CA LYS A 146 6.00 -2.49 -10.32
C LYS A 146 4.72 -2.55 -11.13
#